data_AF-A0A502GVZ8-F1
#
_entry.id   AF-A0A502GVZ8-F1
#
_cell.length_a   1.000
_cell.length_b   1.000
_cell.length_c   1.000
_cell.angle_alpha   90.00
_cell.angle_beta   90.00
_cell.angle_gamma   90.00
#
_symmetry.space_group_name_H-M   'P 1'
#
loop_
_entity.id
_entity.type
_entity.pdbx_description
1 polymer ?
#
loop_
_entity_poly.entity_id
_entity_poly.type
_entity_poly.pdbx_seq_one_letter_code
_entity_poly.pdbx_strand_id
1 'polypeptide(L)'
;MRVSRLGLCFSLIYLVPAIACVALALSGDDSKGRFVLLQLPIGQQLWALHLMGIRESLYGFSWPALYLLLCLPMVVMLYCIGWGLGLLFKRMA
;
A
#
# COMPACT_ATOMS: atom_id res chain seq x y z
N MET A 1 -13.57 15.69 13.89
CA MET A 1 -12.19 15.68 13.34
C MET A 1 -12.24 16.16 11.89
N ARG A 2 -11.49 17.20 11.49
CA ARG A 2 -11.36 17.56 10.07
C ARG A 2 -10.37 16.61 9.40
N VAL A 3 -10.74 16.03 8.26
CA VAL A 3 -9.88 15.14 7.47
C VAL A 3 -8.67 15.92 6.95
N SER A 4 -7.47 15.32 7.06
CA SER A 4 -6.24 15.91 6.54
C SER A 4 -6.20 15.78 5.01
N ARG A 5 -6.22 16.91 4.29
CA ARG A 5 -6.09 16.92 2.81
C ARG A 5 -4.76 16.33 2.34
N LEU A 6 -3.66 16.66 3.03
CA LEU A 6 -2.33 16.12 2.73
C LEU A 6 -2.24 14.63 3.04
N GLY A 7 -2.80 14.19 4.18
CA GLY A 7 -2.89 12.77 4.52
C GLY A 7 -3.68 11.97 3.50
N LEU A 8 -4.82 12.52 3.05
CA LEU A 8 -5.62 11.92 1.98
C LEU A 8 -4.85 11.86 0.65
N CYS A 9 -4.16 12.94 0.27
CA CYS A 9 -3.36 12.96 -0.96
C CYS A 9 -2.29 11.87 -0.97
N PHE A 10 -1.54 11.72 0.11
CA PHE A 10 -0.50 10.69 0.24
C PHE A 10 -1.09 9.28 0.20
N SER A 11 -2.24 9.09 0.85
CA SER A 11 -2.98 7.82 0.81
C SER A 11 -3.44 7.46 -0.61
N LEU A 12 -3.97 8.44 -1.35
CA LEU A 12 -4.47 8.24 -2.71
C LEU A 12 -3.36 7.94 -3.72
N ILE A 13 -2.18 8.57 -3.57
CA ILE A 13 -1.01 8.29 -4.42
C ILE A 13 -0.59 6.82 -4.34
N TYR A 14 -0.80 6.16 -3.21
CA TYR A 14 -0.57 4.72 -3.07
C TYR A 14 -1.78 3.89 -3.53
N LEU A 15 -2.99 4.27 -3.09
CA LEU A 15 -4.19 3.45 -3.28
C LEU A 15 -4.63 3.39 -4.75
N VAL A 16 -4.53 4.49 -5.49
CA VAL A 16 -4.97 4.55 -6.89
C VAL A 16 -4.13 3.60 -7.78
N PRO A 17 -2.79 3.64 -7.77
CA PRO A 17 -1.98 2.67 -8.49
C PRO A 17 -2.20 1.23 -8.00
N ALA A 18 -2.40 1.01 -6.70
CA ALA A 18 -2.66 -0.33 -6.16
C ALA A 18 -3.96 -0.92 -6.74
N ILE A 19 -5.04 -0.14 -6.77
CA ILE A 19 -6.32 -0.54 -7.38
C ILE A 19 -6.14 -0.78 -8.88
N ALA A 20 -5.43 0.10 -9.58
CA ALA A 20 -5.16 -0.07 -11.01
C ALA A 20 -4.40 -1.38 -11.30
N CYS A 21 -3.38 -1.70 -10.51
CA CYS A 21 -2.62 -2.95 -10.65
C CYS A 21 -3.52 -4.18 -10.44
N VAL A 22 -4.38 -4.17 -9.42
CA VAL A 22 -5.33 -5.26 -9.16
C VAL A 22 -6.34 -5.38 -10.30
N ALA A 23 -6.91 -4.27 -10.77
CA ALA A 23 -7.87 -4.27 -11.89
C ALA A 23 -7.24 -4.86 -13.15
N LEU A 24 -6.04 -4.41 -13.52
CA LEU A 24 -5.30 -4.94 -14.68
C LEU A 24 -4.94 -6.42 -14.50
N ALA A 25 -4.58 -6.85 -13.30
CA ALA A 25 -4.27 -8.24 -12.99
C ALA A 25 -5.49 -9.17 -13.13
N LEU A 26 -6.69 -8.65 -12.90
CA LEU A 26 -7.95 -9.38 -13.07
C LEU A 26 -8.45 -9.39 -14.52
N SER A 27 -8.01 -8.44 -15.35
CA SER A 27 -8.38 -8.35 -16.77
C SER A 27 -7.47 -9.12 -17.71
N GLY A 28 -6.25 -9.47 -17.29
CA GLY A 28 -5.27 -10.19 -18.10
C GLY A 28 -5.39 -11.71 -17.98
N ASP A 29 -5.13 -12.42 -19.09
CA ASP A 29 -5.15 -13.88 -19.16
C ASP A 29 -3.75 -14.52 -18.95
N ASP A 30 -2.69 -13.69 -19.00
CA ASP A 30 -1.33 -14.14 -18.73
C ASP A 30 -1.06 -14.28 -17.22
N SER A 31 -0.83 -15.51 -16.79
CA SER A 31 -0.50 -15.86 -15.41
C SER A 31 0.74 -15.13 -14.87
N LYS A 32 1.75 -14.87 -15.71
CA LYS A 32 2.99 -14.20 -15.29
C LYS A 32 2.76 -12.71 -15.09
N GLY A 33 2.11 -12.05 -16.05
CA GLY A 33 1.73 -10.65 -15.96
C GLY A 33 0.84 -10.38 -14.74
N ARG A 34 -0.13 -11.26 -14.48
CA ARG A 34 -0.98 -11.18 -13.29
C ARG A 34 -0.18 -11.23 -11.99
N PHE A 35 0.79 -12.13 -11.89
CA PHE A 35 1.66 -12.22 -10.70
C PHE A 35 2.49 -10.95 -10.50
N VAL A 36 3.11 -10.43 -11.56
CA VAL A 36 3.91 -9.20 -11.50
C VAL A 36 3.04 -8.01 -11.07
N LEU A 37 1.86 -7.84 -11.68
CA LEU A 37 0.94 -6.75 -11.35
C LEU A 37 0.48 -6.80 -9.90
N LEU A 38 0.17 -7.98 -9.37
CA LEU A 38 -0.22 -8.14 -7.96
C LEU A 38 0.95 -7.90 -6.99
N GLN A 39 2.19 -8.10 -7.43
CA GLN A 39 3.36 -7.79 -6.61
C GLN A 39 3.68 -6.30 -6.56
N LEU A 40 3.48 -5.52 -7.63
CA LEU A 40 3.95 -4.13 -7.68
C LEU A 40 3.52 -3.27 -6.47
N PRO A 41 2.26 -3.31 -5.99
CA PRO A 41 1.83 -2.45 -4.88
C PRO A 41 2.38 -2.85 -3.51
N ILE A 42 2.64 -4.16 -3.32
CA ILE A 42 2.99 -4.72 -2.00
C ILE A 42 4.38 -5.36 -1.96
N GLY A 43 5.09 -5.44 -3.08
CA GLY A 43 6.34 -6.18 -3.24
C GLY A 43 7.46 -5.60 -2.40
N GLN A 44 7.55 -4.28 -2.31
CA GLN A 44 8.49 -3.60 -1.41
C GLN A 44 8.18 -3.91 0.06
N GLN A 45 6.91 -3.99 0.44
CA GLN A 45 6.49 -4.31 1.80
C GLN A 45 6.78 -5.77 2.14
N LEU A 46 6.53 -6.69 1.20
CA LEU A 46 6.88 -8.10 1.31
C LEU A 46 8.41 -8.29 1.43
N TRP A 47 9.19 -7.50 0.69
CA TRP A 47 10.65 -7.50 0.81
C TRP A 47 11.11 -6.98 2.18
N ALA A 48 10.52 -5.91 2.69
CA ALA A 48 10.81 -5.42 4.04
C ALA A 48 10.51 -6.50 5.10
N LEU A 49 9.39 -7.21 4.97
CA LEU A 49 9.04 -8.33 5.85
C LEU A 49 9.97 -9.54 5.68
N HIS A 50 10.54 -9.74 4.49
CA HIS A 50 11.58 -10.74 4.27
C HIS A 50 12.85 -10.40 5.04
N LEU A 51 13.30 -9.15 4.99
CA LEU A 51 14.46 -8.68 5.74
C LEU A 51 14.27 -8.79 7.26
N MET A 52 13.03 -8.68 7.74
CA MET A 52 12.68 -8.88 9.15
C MET A 52 12.52 -10.36 9.54
N GLY A 53 12.64 -11.30 8.60
CA GLY A 53 12.45 -12.74 8.84
C GLY A 53 10.99 -13.17 9.00
N ILE A 54 10.02 -12.29 8.71
CA ILE A 54 8.59 -12.50 8.96
C ILE A 54 7.88 -13.03 7.71
N ARG A 55 8.47 -12.87 6.51
CA ARG A 55 7.85 -13.29 5.24
C ARG A 55 7.43 -14.76 5.21
N GLU A 56 8.17 -15.64 5.88
CA GLU A 56 7.84 -17.07 5.93
C GLU A 56 6.50 -17.33 6.64
N SER A 57 6.10 -16.46 7.57
CA SER A 57 4.80 -16.53 8.25
C SER A 57 3.62 -16.14 7.35
N LEU A 58 3.90 -15.56 6.18
CA LEU A 58 2.89 -15.15 5.20
C LEU A 58 2.70 -16.20 4.09
N TYR A 59 3.48 -17.28 4.09
CA TYR A 59 3.26 -18.36 3.13
C TYR A 59 1.88 -18.99 3.33
N GLY A 60 1.17 -19.18 2.21
CA GLY A 60 -0.20 -19.71 2.21
C GLY A 60 -1.31 -18.66 2.31
N PHE A 61 -0.98 -17.37 2.53
CA PHE A 61 -1.97 -16.31 2.47
C PHE A 61 -2.44 -16.08 1.03
N SER A 62 -3.74 -15.88 0.85
CA SER A 62 -4.30 -15.47 -0.44
C SER A 62 -3.93 -14.03 -0.78
N TRP A 63 -3.92 -13.68 -2.06
CA TRP A 63 -3.66 -12.29 -2.49
C TRP A 63 -4.57 -11.26 -1.79
N PRO A 64 -5.89 -11.45 -1.69
CA PRO A 64 -6.74 -10.51 -0.94
C PRO A 64 -6.31 -10.35 0.52
N ALA A 65 -5.91 -11.44 1.19
CA ALA A 65 -5.45 -11.39 2.57
C ALA A 65 -4.14 -10.59 2.71
N LEU A 66 -3.19 -10.77 1.78
CA LEU A 66 -1.95 -9.98 1.75
C LEU A 66 -2.23 -8.49 1.50
N TYR A 67 -3.15 -8.15 0.60
CA TYR A 67 -3.53 -6.77 0.35
C TYR A 67 -4.21 -6.13 1.56
N LEU A 68 -5.11 -6.82 2.25
CA LEU A 68 -5.71 -6.31 3.48
C LEU A 68 -4.64 -6.10 4.56
N LEU A 69 -3.74 -7.07 4.73
CA LEU A 69 -2.70 -7.02 5.75
C LEU A 69 -1.66 -5.92 5.48
N LEU A 70 -1.31 -5.66 4.22
CA LEU A 70 -0.22 -4.75 3.87
C LEU A 70 -0.69 -3.37 3.42
N CYS A 71 -1.77 -3.28 2.63
CA CYS A 71 -2.25 -2.00 2.13
C CYS A 71 -2.90 -1.18 3.23
N LEU A 72 -3.69 -1.79 4.13
CA LEU A 72 -4.34 -1.05 5.23
C LEU A 72 -3.34 -0.31 6.14
N PRO A 73 -2.31 -0.97 6.72
CA PRO A 73 -1.34 -0.26 7.54
C PRO A 73 -0.54 0.76 6.72
N MET A 74 -0.26 0.50 5.44
CA MET A 74 0.42 1.46 4.57
C MET A 74 -0.39 2.74 4.37
N VAL A 75 -1.70 2.60 4.06
CA VAL A 75 -2.61 3.73 3.90
C VAL A 75 -2.70 4.55 5.19
N VAL A 76 -2.82 3.87 6.34
CA VAL A 76 -2.84 4.54 7.66
C VAL A 76 -1.53 5.29 7.90
N MET A 77 -0.38 4.65 7.65
CA MET A 77 0.94 5.26 7.80
C MET A 77 1.09 6.50 6.91
N LEU A 78 0.73 6.42 5.63
CA LEU A 78 0.78 7.53 4.69
C LEU A 78 -0.15 8.67 5.09
N TYR A 79 -1.35 8.35 5.56
CA TYR A 79 -2.27 9.35 6.09
C TYR A 79 -1.67 10.08 7.30
N CYS A 80 -1.10 9.34 8.25
CA CYS A 80 -0.44 9.89 9.44
C CYS A 80 0.76 10.77 9.06
N ILE A 81 1.59 10.36 8.09
CA ILE A 81 2.70 11.17 7.58
C ILE A 81 2.18 12.48 6.98
N GLY A 82 1.21 12.42 6.07
CA GLY A 82 0.68 13.63 5.44
C GLY A 82 -0.05 14.55 6.43
N TRP A 83 -0.71 13.98 7.45
CA TRP A 83 -1.27 14.75 8.56
C TRP A 83 -0.19 15.42 9.40
N GLY A 84 0.86 14.70 9.79
CA GLY A 84 1.99 15.24 10.54
C GLY A 84 2.70 16.39 9.81
N LEU A 85 2.98 16.21 8.52
CA LEU A 85 3.55 17.26 7.66
C LEU A 85 2.64 18.50 7.61
N GLY A 86 1.33 18.31 7.51
CA GLY A 86 0.37 19.41 7.55
C GLY A 86 0.35 20.16 8.88
N LEU A 87 0.64 19.50 9.99
CA LEU A 87 0.81 20.16 11.29
C LEU A 87 2.12 20.93 11.37
N LEU A 88 3.22 20.37 10.85
CA LEU A 88 4.53 21.04 10.82
C LEU A 88 4.48 22.32 9.98
N PHE A 89 3.88 22.28 8.79
CA PHE A 89 3.74 23.48 7.95
C PHE A 89 2.91 24.59 8.62
N LYS A 90 1.87 24.23 9.38
CA LYS A 90 1.10 25.21 10.16
C LYS A 90 1.86 25.80 11.34
N ARG A 91 2.84 25.08 11.88
CA ARG A 91 3.69 25.58 12.98
C ARG A 91 4.79 26.52 12.48
N MET A 92 5.19 26.41 11.21
CA MET A 92 6.25 27.21 10.61
C MET A 92 5.74 28.45 9.86
N ALA A 93 4.42 28.58 9.68
CA ALA A 93 3.75 29.73 9.07
C ALA A 93 3.16 30.64 10.16
#